data_AF-A0A1F4Q5E8-F1
#
_entry.id   AF-A0A1F4Q5E8-F1
#
_cell.length_a   1.000
_cell.length_b   1.000
_cell.length_c   1.000
_cell.angle_alpha   90.00
_cell.angle_beta   90.00
_cell.angle_gamma   90.00
#
_symmetry.space_group_name_H-M   'P 1'
#
loop_
_entity.id
_entity.type
_entity.pdbx_description
1 polymer ?
#
loop_
_entity_poly.entity_id
_entity_poly.type
_entity_poly.pdbx_seq_one_letter_code
_entity_poly.pdbx_strand_id
1 'polypeptide(L)'
;MVAAPQYIWVPQWGVYVVEGHDIVFHEGYYYYLYGNRWYVSRSHGGPWKTAARRPAVLARVPPGHFHRHLPPGWEKKGKIPPGYRH
;
A
#
# COMPACT_ATOMS: atom_id res chain seq x y z
N MET A 1 13.01 2.96 16.37
CA MET A 1 11.55 2.80 16.23
C MET A 1 11.18 3.38 14.88
N VAL A 2 10.71 2.57 13.93
CA VAL A 2 10.15 3.12 12.69
C VAL A 2 8.81 3.76 13.05
N ALA A 3 8.58 5.00 12.63
CA ALA A 3 7.30 5.67 12.85
C ALA A 3 6.16 4.84 12.24
N ALA A 4 5.02 4.78 12.92
CA ALA A 4 3.87 4.04 12.43
C ALA A 4 3.41 4.66 11.10
N PRO A 5 3.34 3.88 10.00
CA PRO A 5 2.86 4.40 8.72
C PRO A 5 1.38 4.80 8.84
N GLN A 6 1.03 5.92 8.23
CA GLN A 6 -0.38 6.30 8.05
C GLN A 6 -0.94 5.62 6.81
N TYR A 7 -2.21 5.24 6.86
CA TYR A 7 -2.88 4.49 5.80
C TYR A 7 -4.11 5.21 5.29
N ILE A 8 -4.25 5.24 3.98
CA ILE A 8 -5.37 5.84 3.26
C ILE A 8 -6.12 4.71 2.58
N TRP A 9 -7.37 4.47 2.98
CA TRP A 9 -8.23 3.50 2.31
C TRP A 9 -8.67 4.04 0.94
N VAL A 10 -8.36 3.33 -0.13
CA VAL A 10 -8.78 3.67 -1.49
C VAL A 10 -9.86 2.69 -1.93
N PRO A 11 -11.16 3.01 -1.74
CA PRO A 11 -12.26 2.07 -2.01
C PRO A 11 -12.34 1.64 -3.48
N GLN A 12 -11.93 2.51 -4.40
CA GLN A 12 -11.92 2.23 -5.84
C GLN A 12 -10.93 1.10 -6.20
N TRP A 13 -9.82 0.99 -5.47
CA TRP A 13 -8.83 -0.06 -5.67
C TRP A 13 -9.05 -1.23 -4.72
N GLY A 14 -9.72 -1.01 -3.59
CA GLY A 14 -9.92 -2.03 -2.56
C GLY A 14 -8.67 -2.29 -1.73
N VAL A 15 -7.80 -1.28 -1.57
CA VAL A 15 -6.54 -1.42 -0.85
C VAL A 15 -6.26 -0.21 0.04
N TYR A 16 -5.36 -0.38 1.01
CA TYR A 16 -4.79 0.73 1.76
C TYR A 16 -3.51 1.21 1.07
N VAL A 17 -3.31 2.51 0.97
CA VAL A 17 -2.06 3.13 0.51
C VAL A 17 -1.36 3.73 1.72
N VAL A 18 -0.05 3.54 1.82
CA VAL A 18 0.78 4.22 2.82
C VAL A 18 0.92 5.68 2.41
N GLU A 19 0.53 6.60 3.28
CA GLU A 19 0.58 8.03 3.00
C GLU A 19 2.01 8.47 2.66
N GLY A 20 2.15 9.26 1.59
CA GLY A 20 3.45 9.73 1.10
C GLY A 20 4.33 8.68 0.41
N HIS A 21 3.85 7.44 0.25
CA HIS A 21 4.61 6.35 -0.35
C HIS A 21 3.81 5.59 -1.41
N ASP A 22 4.52 5.11 -2.44
CA ASP A 22 3.97 4.14 -3.41
C ASP A 22 3.96 2.72 -2.84
N ILE A 23 3.43 2.57 -1.62
CA ILE A 23 3.29 1.29 -0.93
C ILE A 23 1.81 1.04 -0.67
N VAL A 24 1.35 -0.16 -1.04
CA VAL A 24 0.02 -0.67 -0.79
C VAL A 24 0.06 -1.66 0.36
N PHE A 25 -0.89 -1.58 1.27
CA PHE A 25 -1.11 -2.57 2.31
C PHE A 25 -2.39 -3.38 2.03
N HIS A 26 -2.25 -4.70 2.01
CA HIS A 26 -3.34 -5.65 1.79
C HIS A 26 -3.10 -6.93 2.59
N GLU A 27 -4.08 -7.39 3.38
CA GLU A 27 -4.05 -8.64 4.15
C GLU A 27 -2.76 -8.86 4.96
N GLY A 28 -2.24 -7.81 5.62
CA GLY A 28 -1.04 -7.92 6.46
C GLY A 28 0.29 -7.84 5.71
N TYR A 29 0.26 -7.64 4.38
CA TYR A 29 1.45 -7.50 3.55
C TYR A 29 1.51 -6.12 2.89
N TYR A 30 2.73 -5.63 2.76
CA TYR A 30 3.06 -4.41 2.04
C TYR A 30 3.54 -4.78 0.65
N TYR A 31 3.09 -4.03 -0.34
CA TYR A 31 3.43 -4.22 -1.74
C TYR A 31 3.84 -2.90 -2.36
N TYR A 32 4.89 -2.89 -3.17
CA TYR A 32 5.17 -1.76 -4.04
C TYR A 32 5.51 -2.26 -5.44
N LEU A 33 5.26 -1.40 -6.41
CA LEU A 33 5.63 -1.64 -7.80
C LEU A 33 6.92 -0.89 -8.11
N TYR A 34 7.90 -1.59 -8.67
CA TYR A 34 9.11 -0.97 -9.19
C TYR A 34 9.43 -1.55 -10.56
N GLY A 35 9.48 -0.68 -11.57
CA GLY A 35 9.41 -1.07 -12.97
C GLY A 35 8.14 -1.89 -13.23
N ASN A 36 8.30 -3.11 -13.75
CA ASN A 36 7.19 -4.04 -14.03
C ASN A 36 7.05 -5.18 -12.99
N ARG A 37 7.76 -5.08 -11.86
CA ARG A 37 7.75 -6.12 -10.82
C ARG A 37 7.19 -5.59 -9.52
N TRP A 38 6.27 -6.37 -8.97
CA TRP A 38 5.79 -6.16 -7.62
C TRP A 38 6.76 -6.80 -6.63
N TYR A 39 6.93 -6.11 -5.53
CA TYR A 39 7.69 -6.55 -4.38
C TYR A 39 6.76 -6.61 -3.18
N VAL A 40 7.06 -7.49 -2.23
CA VAL A 40 6.27 -7.75 -1.03
C VAL A 40 7.15 -7.76 0.21
N SER A 41 6.62 -7.27 1.32
CA SER A 41 7.25 -7.30 2.64
C SER A 41 6.19 -7.45 3.73
N ARG A 42 6.59 -7.90 4.92
CA ARG A 42 5.77 -7.86 6.15
C ARG A 42 5.89 -6.53 6.90
N SER A 43 6.77 -5.64 6.46
CA SER A 43 6.98 -4.31 7.03
C SER A 43 7.12 -3.28 5.92
N HIS A 44 6.56 -2.08 6.13
CA HIS A 44 6.70 -0.94 5.23
C HIS A 44 8.16 -0.49 5.02
N GLY A 45 9.07 -0.85 5.93
CA GLY A 45 10.51 -0.58 5.81
C GLY A 45 11.30 -1.67 5.07
N GLY A 46 10.66 -2.76 4.65
CA GLY A 46 11.34 -3.96 4.17
C GLY A 46 11.74 -4.93 5.29
N PRO A 47 12.56 -5.96 5.01
CA PRO A 47 13.18 -6.25 3.71
C PRO A 47 12.16 -6.66 2.64
N TRP A 48 12.40 -6.21 1.42
CA TRP A 48 11.52 -6.44 0.28
C TRP A 48 11.95 -7.65 -0.54
N LYS A 49 10.99 -8.46 -0.99
CA LYS A 49 11.23 -9.61 -1.88
C LYS A 49 10.33 -9.51 -3.10
N THR A 50 10.70 -10.13 -4.20
CA THR A 50 9.82 -10.20 -5.37
C THR A 50 8.53 -10.94 -5.01
N ALA A 51 7.39 -10.33 -5.34
CA ALA A 51 6.09 -10.95 -5.11
C ALA A 51 5.85 -12.05 -6.16
N ALA A 52 6.04 -13.30 -5.75
CA ALA A 52 5.79 -14.46 -6.62
C ALA A 52 4.32 -14.56 -7.06
N ARG A 53 3.39 -14.20 -6.15
CA ARG A 53 1.96 -14.18 -6.41
C ARG A 53 1.39 -12.81 -6.03
N ARG A 54 0.78 -12.14 -7.01
CA ARG A 54 0.16 -10.82 -6.81
C ARG A 54 -1.32 -11.02 -6.50
N PRO A 55 -1.85 -10.44 -5.41
CA PRO A 55 -3.29 -10.37 -5.18
C PRO A 55 -4.00 -9.69 -6.35
N ALA A 56 -5.15 -10.21 -6.79
CA ALA A 56 -5.90 -9.69 -7.94
C ALA A 56 -6.30 -8.21 -7.78
N VAL A 57 -6.53 -7.79 -6.53
CA VAL A 57 -6.84 -6.41 -6.16
C VAL A 57 -5.74 -5.41 -6.56
N LEU A 58 -4.47 -5.82 -6.59
CA LEU A 58 -3.34 -4.96 -6.99
C LEU A 58 -3.36 -4.63 -8.48
N ALA A 59 -4.10 -5.40 -9.29
CA ALA A 59 -4.30 -5.07 -10.70
C ALA A 59 -5.13 -3.78 -10.90
N ARG A 60 -5.86 -3.34 -9.87
CA ARG A 60 -6.62 -2.07 -9.88
C ARG A 60 -5.75 -0.88 -9.49
N VAL A 61 -4.58 -1.11 -8.90
CA VAL A 61 -3.67 -0.04 -8.49
C VAL A 61 -2.89 0.42 -9.72
N PRO A 62 -2.94 1.72 -10.06
CA PRO A 62 -2.22 2.23 -11.21
C PRO A 62 -0.70 2.10 -11.00
N PRO A 63 0.05 1.87 -12.09
CA PRO A 63 1.49 1.73 -11.99
C PRO A 63 2.15 3.09 -11.71
N GLY A 64 2.88 3.16 -10.59
CA GLY A 64 3.73 4.31 -10.23
C GLY A 64 2.98 5.53 -9.70
N HIS A 65 3.62 6.26 -8.77
CA HIS A 65 3.18 7.54 -8.20
C HIS A 65 1.70 7.61 -7.78
N PHE A 66 1.10 6.49 -7.40
CA PHE A 66 -0.32 6.41 -7.07
C PHE A 66 -0.66 7.19 -5.79
N HIS A 67 0.32 7.43 -4.91
CA HIS A 67 0.14 8.36 -3.80
C HIS A 67 -0.14 9.80 -4.26
N ARG A 68 0.28 10.18 -5.47
CA ARG A 68 -0.02 11.50 -6.08
C ARG A 68 -1.35 11.54 -6.81
N HIS A 69 -1.85 10.37 -7.19
CA HIS A 69 -3.15 10.20 -7.86
C HIS A 69 -4.28 9.91 -6.88
N LEU A 70 -4.04 10.09 -5.58
CA LEU A 70 -5.11 9.98 -4.60
C LEU A 70 -6.20 11.01 -4.91
N PRO A 71 -7.48 10.63 -4.84
CA PRO A 71 -8.57 11.56 -5.07
C PRO A 71 -8.49 12.75 -4.09
N PRO A 72 -8.73 13.99 -4.54
CA PRO A 72 -8.65 15.16 -3.69
C PRO A 72 -9.58 15.03 -2.49
N GLY A 73 -9.07 15.31 -1.28
CA GLY A 73 -9.81 15.24 -0.02
C GLY A 73 -9.73 13.92 0.74
N TRP A 74 -9.02 12.91 0.21
CA TRP A 74 -8.88 11.59 0.86
C TRP A 74 -7.55 11.40 1.60
N GLU A 75 -6.56 12.26 1.37
CA GLU A 75 -5.28 12.27 2.10
C GLU A 75 -5.47 12.40 3.61
N LYS A 76 -6.43 13.20 4.07
CA LYS A 76 -6.58 13.52 5.51
C LYS A 76 -7.33 12.49 6.36
N LYS A 77 -7.81 11.38 5.78
CA LYS A 77 -8.49 10.31 6.52
C LYS A 77 -7.56 9.12 6.70
N GLY A 78 -6.52 9.32 7.52
CA GLY A 78 -5.71 8.25 8.09
C GLY A 78 -6.59 7.29 8.87
N LYS A 79 -7.09 6.24 8.22
CA LYS A 79 -7.86 5.19 8.86
C LYS A 79 -6.93 4.01 9.06
N ILE A 80 -6.67 3.69 10.32
CA ILE A 80 -5.97 2.47 10.72
C ILE A 80 -6.72 1.28 10.06
N PRO A 81 -6.04 0.41 9.28
CA PRO A 81 -6.68 -0.74 8.66
C PRO A 81 -7.30 -1.63 9.75
N PRO A 82 -8.58 -2.02 9.65
CA PRO A 82 -9.18 -2.98 10.56
C PRO A 82 -8.43 -4.30 10.39
N GLY A 83 -7.70 -4.72 11.43
CA GLY A 83 -6.87 -5.93 11.40
C GLY A 83 -5.38 -5.70 11.63
N TYR A 84 -4.91 -4.45 11.84
CA TYR A 84 -3.55 -4.20 12.33
C TYR A 84 -3.45 -4.61 13.81
N ARG A 85 -3.36 -5.92 14.07
CA ARG A 85 -3.12 -6.46 15.42
C ARG A 85 -1.61 -6.56 15.60
N HIS A 86 -1.13 -5.80 16.58
CA HIS A 86 0.27 -5.67 16.99
C HIS A 86 0.86 -7.00 17.48
#